data_AF-A0A1Y4H1A6-F1
#
_entry.id   AF-A0A1Y4H1A6-F1
#
_cell.length_a   1.000
_cell.length_b   1.000
_cell.length_c   1.000
_cell.angle_alpha   90.00
_cell.angle_beta   90.00
_cell.angle_gamma   90.00
#
_symmetry.space_group_name_H-M   'P 1'
#
loop_
_entity.id
_entity.type
_entity.pdbx_description
1 polymer ?
#
loop_
_entity_poly.entity_id
_entity_poly.type
_entity_poly.pdbx_seq_one_letter_code
_entity_poly.pdbx_strand_id
1 'polypeptide(L)'
;MKRHTEETEFAPVVRDEAYYAGELRDCLARTRRNEELFDLETDPELIEAHIYRRLALQCEYRYLLRQVRSFRQTGTRQAAPV
;
A
#
# COMPACT_ATOMS: atom_id res chain seq x y z
N MET A 1 11.94 28.43 30.38
CA MET A 1 11.32 27.24 29.76
C MET A 1 12.31 26.66 28.77
N LYS A 2 12.83 25.46 29.02
CA LYS A 2 13.78 24.77 28.13
C LYS A 2 12.96 24.15 26.99
N ARG A 3 13.28 24.50 25.75
CA ARG A 3 12.72 23.84 24.56
C ARG A 3 13.35 22.45 24.50
N HIS A 4 12.61 21.43 24.92
CA HIS A 4 12.92 20.05 24.59
C HIS A 4 12.59 19.89 23.10
N THR A 5 13.59 20.05 22.23
CA THR A 5 13.51 19.49 20.90
C THR A 5 13.68 17.99 21.07
N GLU A 6 12.56 17.27 21.09
CA GLU A 6 12.54 15.83 20.93
C GLU A 6 13.03 15.53 19.50
N GLU A 7 14.31 15.20 19.39
CA GLU A 7 14.86 14.55 18.21
C GLU A 7 14.11 13.23 18.06
N THR A 8 13.04 13.24 17.26
CA THR A 8 12.34 12.02 16.88
C THR A 8 13.30 11.24 15.98
N GLU A 9 14.01 10.30 16.60
CA GLU A 9 14.93 9.39 15.95
C GLU A 9 14.15 8.60 14.88
N PHE A 10 14.33 8.95 13.61
CA PHE A 10 13.60 8.36 12.49
C PHE A 10 14.17 6.97 12.23
N ALA A 11 13.68 5.97 12.97
CA ALA A 11 14.07 4.59 12.76
C ALA A 11 13.82 4.21 11.29
N PRO A 12 14.78 3.55 10.62
CA PRO A 12 14.63 3.20 9.22
C PRO A 12 13.47 2.20 9.07
N VAL A 13 12.50 2.55 8.22
CA VAL A 13 11.41 1.63 7.87
C VAL A 13 11.99 0.47 7.07
N VAL A 14 12.08 -0.70 7.69
CA VAL A 14 12.48 -1.94 7.01
C VAL A 14 11.33 -2.37 6.10
N ARG A 15 11.59 -2.44 4.80
CA ARG A 15 10.60 -2.85 3.78
C ARG A 15 10.85 -4.30 3.38
N ASP A 16 10.34 -5.21 4.17
CA ASP A 16 10.40 -6.66 3.94
C ASP A 16 9.07 -7.22 3.38
N GLU A 17 8.97 -8.54 3.22
CA GLU A 17 7.74 -9.17 2.73
C GLU A 17 6.52 -8.82 3.60
N ALA A 18 6.68 -8.80 4.93
CA ALA A 18 5.60 -8.54 5.86
C ALA A 18 5.07 -7.11 5.72
N TYR A 19 5.97 -6.14 5.55
CA TYR A 19 5.63 -4.76 5.22
C TYR A 19 4.80 -4.68 3.94
N TYR A 20 5.30 -5.20 2.81
CA TYR A 20 4.59 -5.12 1.53
C TYR A 20 3.26 -5.89 1.54
N ALA A 21 3.18 -7.00 2.28
CA ALA A 21 1.93 -7.73 2.45
C ALA A 21 0.92 -6.95 3.31
N GLY A 22 1.38 -6.18 4.30
CA GLY A 22 0.56 -5.24 5.07
C GLY A 22 -0.01 -4.13 4.20
N GLU A 23 0.86 -3.41 3.50
CA GLU A 23 0.47 -2.35 2.57
C GLU A 23 -0.52 -2.86 1.50
N LEU A 24 -0.34 -4.10 1.02
CA LEU A 24 -1.26 -4.72 0.05
C LEU A 24 -2.66 -4.93 0.65
N ARG A 25 -2.77 -5.35 1.91
CA ARG A 25 -4.07 -5.46 2.61
C ARG A 25 -4.71 -4.10 2.80
N ASP A 26 -3.93 -3.09 3.17
CA ASP A 26 -4.42 -1.73 3.37
C ASP A 26 -4.86 -1.09 2.04
N CYS A 27 -4.14 -1.39 0.95
CA CYS A 27 -4.53 -1.00 -0.40
C CYS A 27 -5.90 -1.61 -0.78
N LEU A 28 -6.11 -2.89 -0.51
CA LEU A 28 -7.38 -3.57 -0.78
C LEU A 28 -8.54 -3.00 0.06
N ALA A 29 -8.30 -2.68 1.33
CA ALA A 29 -9.28 -2.02 2.19
C ALA A 29 -9.66 -0.63 1.66
N ARG A 30 -8.66 0.16 1.21
CA ARG A 30 -8.89 1.46 0.56
C ARG A 30 -9.67 1.32 -0.75
N THR A 31 -9.38 0.30 -1.56
CA THR A 31 -10.15 0.01 -2.79
C THR A 31 -11.61 -0.27 -2.47
N ARG A 32 -11.89 -1.16 -1.52
CA ARG A 32 -13.25 -1.48 -1.11
C ARG A 32 -14.00 -0.25 -0.60
N ARG A 33 -13.36 0.55 0.26
CA ARG A 33 -13.97 1.79 0.76
C ARG A 33 -14.28 2.78 -0.38
N ASN A 34 -13.39 2.89 -1.37
CA ASN A 34 -13.63 3.76 -2.51
C ASN A 34 -14.83 3.29 -3.35
N GLU A 35 -14.99 1.97 -3.51
CA GLU A 35 -16.15 1.39 -4.20
C GLU A 35 -17.45 1.64 -3.42
N GLU A 36 -17.45 1.42 -2.11
CA GLU A 36 -18.61 1.70 -1.23
C GLU A 36 -19.02 3.19 -1.25
N LEU A 37 -18.06 4.12 -1.33
CA LEU A 37 -18.34 5.54 -1.47
C LEU A 37 -18.86 5.90 -2.85
N PHE A 38 -18.27 5.35 -3.91
CA PHE A 38 -18.70 5.58 -5.28
C PHE A 38 -20.16 5.16 -5.49
N ASP A 39 -20.58 4.03 -4.92
CA ASP A 39 -21.95 3.52 -5.05
C ASP A 39 -23.02 4.46 -4.46
N LEU A 40 -22.63 5.31 -3.51
CA LEU A 40 -23.52 6.27 -2.84
C LEU A 40 -23.37 7.70 -3.39
N GLU A 41 -22.39 7.94 -4.26
CA GLU A 41 -22.07 9.27 -4.73
C GLU A 41 -22.99 9.70 -5.89
N THR A 42 -23.43 10.95 -5.85
CA THR A 42 -24.32 11.55 -6.86
C THR A 42 -23.75 12.83 -7.46
N ASP A 43 -22.77 13.45 -6.81
CA ASP A 43 -22.08 14.62 -7.34
C ASP A 43 -21.13 14.21 -8.48
N PRO A 44 -21.29 14.75 -9.70
CA PRO A 44 -20.46 14.37 -10.85
C PRO A 44 -18.96 14.58 -10.67
N GLU A 45 -18.54 15.64 -9.98
CA GLU A 45 -17.11 15.92 -9.76
C GLU A 45 -16.50 14.92 -8.77
N LEU A 46 -17.28 14.52 -7.75
CA LEU A 46 -16.85 13.51 -6.78
C LEU A 46 -16.87 12.09 -7.38
N ILE A 47 -17.83 11.78 -8.26
CA ILE A 47 -17.82 10.54 -9.07
C ILE A 47 -16.52 10.45 -9.87
N GLU A 48 -16.14 11.54 -10.55
CA GLU A 48 -14.89 11.59 -11.32
C GLU A 48 -13.66 11.40 -10.41
N ALA A 49 -13.65 12.07 -9.25
CA ALA A 49 -12.59 11.90 -8.25
C ALA A 49 -12.46 10.43 -7.79
N HIS A 50 -13.57 9.73 -7.56
CA HIS A 50 -13.57 8.32 -7.19
C HIS A 50 -13.05 7.40 -8.30
N ILE A 51 -13.30 7.74 -9.57
CA ILE A 51 -12.73 7.01 -10.72
C ILE A 51 -11.21 7.14 -10.72
N TYR A 52 -10.68 8.37 -10.62
CA TYR A 52 -9.22 8.57 -10.57
C TYR A 52 -8.60 7.92 -9.33
N ARG A 53 -9.27 8.00 -8.17
CA ARG A 53 -8.82 7.35 -6.95
C ARG A 53 -8.73 5.83 -7.12
N ARG A 54 -9.73 5.20 -7.75
CA ARG A 54 -9.71 3.76 -8.05
C ARG A 54 -8.55 3.39 -8.96
N LEU A 55 -8.30 4.16 -10.01
CA LEU A 55 -7.16 3.95 -10.92
C LEU A 55 -5.81 4.03 -10.19
N ALA A 56 -5.64 5.02 -9.31
CA ALA A 56 -4.45 5.15 -8.49
C ALA A 56 -4.25 3.93 -7.56
N LEU A 57 -5.32 3.48 -6.90
CA LEU A 57 -5.29 2.29 -6.04
C LEU A 57 -4.97 1.01 -6.81
N GLN A 58 -5.48 0.86 -8.05
CA GLN A 58 -5.12 -0.27 -8.90
C GLN A 58 -3.63 -0.28 -9.30
N CYS A 59 -3.07 0.90 -9.58
CA CYS A 59 -1.63 1.03 -9.84
C CYS A 59 -0.80 0.66 -8.60
N GLU A 60 -1.19 1.16 -7.43
CA GLU A 60 -0.56 0.83 -6.14
C GLU A 60 -0.63 -0.68 -5.86
N TYR A 61 -1.81 -1.30 -6.01
CA TYR A 61 -2.01 -2.74 -5.87
C TYR A 61 -1.05 -3.55 -6.75
N ARG A 62 -0.94 -3.20 -8.04
CA ARG A 62 -0.04 -3.91 -8.99
C ARG A 62 1.43 -3.79 -8.57
N TYR A 63 1.83 -2.64 -8.04
CA TYR A 63 3.18 -2.46 -7.51
C TYR A 63 3.41 -3.33 -6.27
N LEU A 64 2.53 -3.24 -5.26
CA LEU A 64 2.66 -3.99 -4.01
C LEU A 64 2.63 -5.49 -4.24
N LEU A 65 1.73 -5.98 -5.08
CA LEU A 65 1.66 -7.38 -5.46
C LEU A 65 2.95 -7.89 -6.11
N ARG A 66 3.58 -7.06 -6.95
CA ARG A 66 4.88 -7.38 -7.57
C ARG A 66 5.99 -7.44 -6.53
N GLN A 67 6.00 -6.55 -5.54
CA GLN A 67 6.98 -6.59 -4.45
C GLN A 67 6.85 -7.88 -3.63
N VAL A 68 5.63 -8.20 -3.15
CA VAL A 68 5.38 -9.45 -2.41
C VAL A 68 5.83 -10.68 -3.20
N ARG A 69 5.49 -10.74 -4.50
CA ARG A 69 5.93 -11.83 -5.38
C ARG A 69 7.44 -11.90 -5.53
N SER A 70 8.11 -10.76 -5.65
CA SER A 70 9.58 -10.69 -5.74
C SER A 70 10.23 -11.28 -4.49
N PHE A 71 9.80 -10.86 -3.29
CA PHE A 71 10.33 -11.38 -2.03
C PHE A 71 10.16 -12.91 -1.90
N ARG A 72 8.98 -13.42 -2.26
CA ARG A 72 8.71 -14.86 -2.24
C ARG A 72 9.61 -15.64 -3.21
N GLN A 73 9.80 -15.13 -4.42
CA GLN A 73 10.67 -15.75 -5.41
C GLN A 73 12.15 -15.73 -4.98
N THR A 74 12.61 -14.64 -4.37
CA THR A 74 13.98 -14.56 -3.83
C THR A 74 14.20 -15.50 -2.64
N GLY A 75 13.18 -15.68 -1.77
CA GLY A 75 13.24 -16.66 -0.69
C GLY A 75 13.25 -18.11 -1.17
N THR A 76 12.59 -18.40 -2.31
CA THR A 76 12.54 -19.77 -2.87
C THR A 76 13.85 -20.15 -3.59
N ARG A 77 14.60 -19.16 -4.11
CA ARG A 77 15.84 -19.39 -4.88
C ARG A 77 17.06 -19.74 -4.01
N GLN A 78 17.01 -19.53 -2.69
CA GLN A 78 18.07 -19.92 -1.76
C GLN A 78 17.99 -21.40 -1.32
N ALA A 79 16.94 -22.15 -1.69
CA ALA A 79 16.70 -23.52 -1.24
C ALA A 79 17.04 -24.61 -2.28
N ALA A 80 17.84 -24.30 -3.30
CA ALA A 80 18.35 -25.31 -4.25
C ALA A 80 19.79 -25.68 -3.86
N PRO A 81 20.03 -26.85 -3.22
CA PRO A 81 21.39 -27.35 -3.06
C PRO A 81 21.90 -27.82 -4.44
N VAL A 82 23.11 -27.38 -4.80
CA VAL A 82 23.92 -27.97 -5.88
C VAL A 82 24.62 -29.21 -5.33
#